data_AF-A0A0F9H113-F1
#
_entry.id   AF-A0A0F9H113-F1
#
_cell.length_a   1.000
_cell.length_b   1.000
_cell.length_c   1.000
_cell.angle_alpha   90.00
_cell.angle_beta   90.00
_cell.angle_gamma   90.00
#
_symmetry.space_group_name_H-M   'P 1'
#
loop_
_entity.id
_entity.type
_entity.pdbx_description
1 polymer ?
#
loop_
_entity_poly.entity_id
_entity_poly.type
_entity_poly.pdbx_seq_one_letter_code
_entity_poly.pdbx_strand_id
1 'polypeptide(L)'
;DIPRPIVDVTILSDNSIVFLSKNDNCEFRNQASMNKAIRWLYLAHLWTRYSGQTDQKLDQDVNIVMRNEDPWDDLVNVIIDQRGRIALEASTLEGRGIGHPIFRMLYILIKSKGAIDWSNGAPLDATYGPSYKIHKHHIFPTSLLYDKRFDPENHLHKKLVNEIANRAFLTARTNIGQISNKEPKDYLPEIIENYGKQALTNQLIPLDKSLWEIDGYEEFLKERRKLIADEVNKFIIKFVVKEEKIKEKISLPEYLTSGESTILEFKSSARWDYYQEKVNKDLEFVIIKTIAGFMNTEGGTLLIGVTDDGEIIGVENDLKTLKKKDRDGYELLLNDLISSYIGVEYSL
;
A
#
# COMPACT_ATOMS: atom_id res chain seq x y z
N ASP A 1 -16.62 26.91 3.20
CA ASP A 1 -17.12 25.75 2.44
C ASP A 1 -16.27 25.47 1.22
N ILE A 2 -15.60 24.33 1.17
CA ILE A 2 -14.95 23.83 -0.06
C ILE A 2 -15.84 22.68 -0.55
N PRO A 3 -16.36 22.72 -1.79
CA PRO A 3 -17.19 21.64 -2.30
C PRO A 3 -16.39 20.34 -2.27
N ARG A 4 -16.94 19.33 -1.59
CA ARG A 4 -16.29 18.04 -1.37
C ARG A 4 -16.21 17.26 -2.69
N PRO A 5 -15.19 16.39 -2.87
CA PRO A 5 -15.01 15.53 -4.06
C PRO A 5 -16.02 14.37 -4.14
N ILE A 6 -17.23 14.54 -3.60
CA ILE A 6 -18.26 13.48 -3.56
C ILE A 6 -18.66 13.11 -4.98
N VAL A 7 -18.80 14.11 -5.86
CA VAL A 7 -19.19 13.91 -7.26
C VAL A 7 -18.18 13.04 -8.03
N ASP A 8 -16.88 13.34 -7.92
CA ASP A 8 -15.83 12.56 -8.60
C ASP A 8 -15.79 11.11 -8.12
N VAL A 9 -15.95 10.86 -6.82
CA VAL A 9 -15.92 9.50 -6.25
C VAL A 9 -17.15 8.70 -6.68
N THR A 10 -18.32 9.31 -6.71
CA THR A 10 -19.56 8.67 -7.20
C THR A 10 -19.45 8.27 -8.67
N ILE A 11 -18.96 9.14 -9.54
CA ILE A 11 -18.83 8.84 -10.97
C ILE A 11 -17.77 7.76 -11.23
N LEU A 12 -16.66 7.79 -10.47
CA LEU A 12 -15.65 6.74 -10.52
C LEU A 12 -16.21 5.38 -10.05
N SER A 13 -17.14 5.37 -9.09
CA SER A 13 -17.85 4.16 -8.69
C SER A 13 -18.83 3.69 -9.76
N ASP A 14 -19.46 4.58 -10.53
CA ASP A 14 -20.46 4.21 -11.54
C ASP A 14 -19.89 3.32 -12.65
N ASN A 15 -18.68 3.60 -13.17
CA ASN A 15 -18.03 2.70 -14.14
C ASN A 15 -17.73 1.31 -13.57
N SER A 16 -17.32 1.26 -12.30
CA SER A 16 -17.08 -0.02 -11.61
C SER A 16 -18.39 -0.77 -11.40
N ILE A 17 -19.46 -0.07 -11.00
CA ILE A 17 -20.80 -0.63 -10.81
C ILE A 17 -21.35 -1.16 -12.13
N VAL A 18 -21.22 -0.40 -13.22
CA VAL A 18 -21.65 -0.82 -14.56
C VAL A 18 -20.89 -2.07 -15.00
N PHE A 19 -19.56 -2.11 -14.83
CA PHE A 19 -18.78 -3.30 -15.15
C PHE A 19 -19.22 -4.52 -14.33
N LEU A 20 -19.37 -4.36 -13.01
CA LEU A 20 -19.79 -5.44 -12.12
C LEU A 20 -21.19 -5.92 -12.47
N SER A 21 -22.12 -5.02 -12.81
CA SER A 21 -23.50 -5.38 -13.21
C SER A 21 -23.60 -6.24 -14.47
N LYS A 22 -22.55 -6.27 -15.32
CA LYS A 22 -22.48 -7.17 -16.48
C LYS A 22 -22.09 -8.60 -16.12
N ASN A 23 -21.52 -8.82 -14.94
CA ASN A 23 -21.12 -10.15 -14.49
C ASN A 23 -22.25 -10.71 -13.61
N ASP A 24 -22.65 -11.96 -13.83
CA ASP A 24 -23.85 -12.57 -13.25
C ASP A 24 -23.93 -12.47 -11.70
N ASN A 25 -22.78 -12.34 -11.03
CA ASN A 25 -22.66 -12.24 -9.56
C ASN A 25 -22.22 -10.86 -9.05
N CYS A 26 -22.11 -9.82 -9.89
CA CYS A 26 -21.55 -8.51 -9.50
C CYS A 26 -20.09 -8.57 -8.98
N GLU A 27 -19.29 -9.50 -9.51
CA GLU A 27 -17.90 -9.71 -9.12
C GLU A 27 -16.93 -9.38 -10.26
N PHE A 28 -15.67 -9.08 -9.93
CA PHE A 28 -14.62 -9.06 -10.94
C PHE A 28 -14.33 -10.48 -11.42
N ARG A 29 -14.07 -10.63 -12.73
CA ARG A 29 -13.78 -11.94 -13.33
C ARG A 29 -12.56 -12.64 -12.71
N ASN A 30 -11.58 -11.86 -12.26
CA ASN A 30 -10.38 -12.33 -11.55
C ASN A 30 -9.65 -11.15 -10.88
N GLN A 31 -8.67 -11.48 -10.03
CA GLN A 31 -7.83 -10.51 -9.33
C GLN A 31 -7.09 -9.56 -10.28
N ALA A 32 -6.66 -10.03 -11.45
CA ALA A 32 -5.95 -9.18 -12.42
C ALA A 32 -6.86 -8.08 -12.97
N SER A 33 -8.11 -8.41 -13.30
CA SER A 33 -9.12 -7.43 -13.71
C SER A 33 -9.43 -6.43 -12.60
N MET A 34 -9.53 -6.88 -11.35
CA MET A 34 -9.74 -5.97 -10.20
C MET A 34 -8.56 -5.01 -10.03
N ASN A 35 -7.32 -5.52 -10.13
CA ASN A 35 -6.12 -4.69 -10.03
C ASN A 35 -6.08 -3.64 -11.15
N LYS A 36 -6.36 -4.02 -12.40
CA LYS A 36 -6.44 -3.06 -13.51
C LYS A 36 -7.54 -2.00 -13.29
N ALA A 37 -8.68 -2.38 -12.72
CA ALA A 37 -9.74 -1.43 -12.36
C ALA A 37 -9.28 -0.43 -11.30
N ILE A 38 -8.61 -0.90 -10.24
CA ILE A 38 -8.03 -0.06 -9.19
C ILE A 38 -6.97 0.89 -9.76
N ARG A 39 -6.13 0.41 -10.68
CA ARG A 39 -5.15 1.26 -11.40
C ARG A 39 -5.85 2.38 -12.14
N TRP A 40 -6.86 2.05 -12.95
CA TRP A 40 -7.61 3.04 -13.71
C TRP A 40 -8.27 4.05 -12.77
N LEU A 41 -8.88 3.59 -11.67
CA LEU A 41 -9.49 4.44 -10.65
C LEU A 41 -8.50 5.48 -10.10
N TYR A 42 -7.30 5.04 -9.71
CA TYR A 42 -6.26 5.95 -9.23
C TYR A 42 -5.79 6.94 -10.29
N LEU A 43 -5.62 6.49 -11.54
CA LEU A 43 -5.22 7.38 -12.65
C LEU A 43 -6.31 8.40 -12.98
N ALA A 44 -7.56 7.98 -13.04
CA ALA A 44 -8.70 8.86 -13.30
C ALA A 44 -8.86 9.91 -12.19
N HIS A 45 -8.62 9.52 -10.93
CA HIS A 45 -8.58 10.43 -9.79
C HIS A 45 -7.42 11.42 -9.88
N LEU A 46 -6.21 10.90 -10.06
CA LEU A 46 -4.97 11.69 -10.12
C LEU A 46 -5.04 12.76 -11.21
N TRP A 47 -5.59 12.39 -12.38
CA TRP A 47 -5.68 13.24 -13.55
C TRP A 47 -7.03 13.94 -13.71
N THR A 48 -7.86 13.99 -12.67
CA THR A 48 -9.14 14.71 -12.66
C THR A 48 -10.00 14.41 -13.90
N ARG A 49 -10.13 13.13 -14.27
CA ARG A 49 -10.78 12.72 -15.53
C ARG A 49 -12.14 13.40 -15.71
N TYR A 50 -12.94 13.41 -14.65
CA TYR A 50 -14.30 13.97 -14.65
C TYR A 50 -14.40 15.46 -14.31
N SER A 51 -13.28 16.19 -14.32
CA SER A 51 -13.31 17.64 -14.30
C SER A 51 -13.77 18.18 -15.66
N GLY A 52 -14.99 18.71 -15.70
CA GLY A 52 -15.63 19.25 -16.91
C GLY A 52 -16.03 18.19 -17.94
N GLN A 53 -17.14 18.46 -18.68
CA GLN A 53 -17.73 17.53 -19.67
C GLN A 53 -17.98 16.13 -19.09
N THR A 54 -18.46 16.09 -17.84
CA THR A 54 -18.61 14.87 -17.06
C THR A 54 -19.48 13.82 -17.75
N ASP A 55 -20.66 14.21 -18.22
CA ASP A 55 -21.62 13.30 -18.87
C ASP A 55 -21.02 12.66 -20.13
N GLN A 56 -20.42 13.47 -21.01
CA GLN A 56 -19.80 12.97 -22.24
C GLN A 56 -18.65 11.98 -21.97
N LYS A 57 -17.83 12.26 -20.97
CA LYS A 57 -16.70 11.37 -20.59
C LYS A 57 -17.20 10.09 -19.94
N LEU A 58 -18.25 10.18 -19.12
CA LEU A 58 -18.90 9.02 -18.52
C LEU A 58 -19.54 8.15 -19.59
N ASP A 59 -20.28 8.73 -20.53
CA ASP A 59 -20.87 8.01 -21.66
C ASP A 59 -19.80 7.30 -22.50
N GLN A 60 -18.67 7.95 -22.76
CA GLN A 60 -17.55 7.33 -23.46
C GLN A 60 -17.02 6.10 -22.69
N ASP A 61 -16.78 6.24 -21.39
CA ASP A 61 -16.24 5.16 -20.57
C ASP A 61 -17.20 4.00 -20.40
N VAL A 62 -18.49 4.29 -20.16
CA VAL A 62 -19.55 3.29 -20.09
C VAL A 62 -19.64 2.52 -21.41
N ASN A 63 -19.55 3.20 -22.56
CA ASN A 63 -19.53 2.52 -23.85
C ASN A 63 -18.32 1.56 -24.01
N ILE A 64 -17.14 1.92 -23.52
CA ILE A 64 -15.95 1.05 -23.51
C ILE A 64 -16.21 -0.17 -22.61
N VAL A 65 -16.73 0.05 -21.41
CA VAL A 65 -17.08 -1.01 -20.45
C VAL A 65 -18.16 -1.95 -21.01
N MET A 66 -19.14 -1.43 -21.75
CA MET A 66 -20.22 -2.21 -22.33
C MET A 66 -19.74 -3.08 -23.50
N ARG A 67 -18.77 -2.63 -24.29
CA ARG A 67 -18.31 -3.32 -25.50
C ARG A 67 -17.17 -4.31 -25.27
N ASN A 68 -16.41 -4.14 -24.20
CA ASN A 68 -15.23 -4.93 -23.91
C ASN A 68 -15.41 -5.81 -22.66
N GLU A 69 -14.72 -6.95 -22.67
CA GLU A 69 -14.67 -7.88 -21.55
C GLU A 69 -13.61 -7.50 -20.50
N ASP A 70 -12.50 -6.89 -20.94
CA ASP A 70 -11.41 -6.34 -20.11
C ASP A 70 -11.17 -4.88 -20.52
N PRO A 71 -12.00 -3.92 -20.08
CA PRO A 71 -12.01 -2.55 -20.59
C PRO A 71 -10.90 -1.67 -20.00
N TRP A 72 -10.15 -2.14 -19.00
CA TRP A 72 -9.39 -1.27 -18.12
C TRP A 72 -8.18 -0.62 -18.78
N ASP A 73 -7.49 -1.33 -19.67
CA ASP A 73 -6.37 -0.76 -20.43
C ASP A 73 -6.86 0.26 -21.46
N ASP A 74 -8.02 0.01 -22.09
CA ASP A 74 -8.66 0.99 -22.99
C ASP A 74 -9.04 2.26 -22.25
N LEU A 75 -9.65 2.13 -21.06
CA LEU A 75 -10.00 3.28 -20.22
C LEU A 75 -8.77 4.08 -19.78
N VAL A 76 -7.63 3.42 -19.54
CA VAL A 76 -6.35 4.10 -19.29
C VAL A 76 -5.82 4.79 -20.56
N ASN A 77 -5.95 4.17 -21.73
CA ASN A 77 -5.58 4.80 -23.00
C ASN A 77 -6.36 6.09 -23.25
N VAL A 78 -7.65 6.17 -22.88
CA VAL A 78 -8.41 7.44 -22.98
C VAL A 78 -7.80 8.53 -22.09
N ILE A 79 -7.25 8.20 -20.92
CA ILE A 79 -6.54 9.17 -20.06
C ILE A 79 -5.24 9.60 -20.74
N ILE A 80 -4.49 8.66 -21.33
CA ILE A 80 -3.25 8.94 -22.08
C ILE A 80 -3.54 9.87 -23.25
N ASP A 81 -4.57 9.60 -24.05
CA ASP A 81 -4.92 10.43 -25.22
C ASP A 81 -5.29 11.86 -24.82
N GLN A 82 -5.97 12.04 -23.69
CA GLN A 82 -6.36 13.36 -23.18
C GLN A 82 -5.20 14.15 -22.56
N ARG A 83 -4.22 13.47 -21.95
CA ARG A 83 -3.16 14.10 -21.14
C ARG A 83 -1.77 14.03 -21.75
N GLY A 84 -1.54 13.15 -22.71
CA GLY A 84 -0.24 12.77 -23.26
C GLY A 84 0.63 11.91 -22.32
N ARG A 85 0.22 11.72 -21.06
CA ARG A 85 0.97 10.96 -20.05
C ARG A 85 0.07 10.48 -18.91
N ILE A 86 0.55 9.46 -18.21
CA ILE A 86 -0.06 8.97 -16.95
C ILE A 86 0.89 9.04 -15.75
N ALA A 87 2.20 9.13 -15.99
CA ALA A 87 3.20 9.25 -14.93
C ALA A 87 3.15 10.63 -14.27
N LEU A 88 3.10 10.64 -12.94
CA LEU A 88 3.23 11.85 -12.14
C LEU A 88 4.68 12.34 -12.18
N GLU A 89 4.88 13.61 -12.47
CA GLU A 89 6.21 14.24 -12.46
C GLU A 89 6.29 15.21 -11.28
N ALA A 90 7.49 15.38 -10.72
CA ALA A 90 7.73 16.31 -9.62
C ALA A 90 7.25 17.73 -9.94
N SER A 91 7.45 18.20 -11.18
CA SER A 91 6.95 19.49 -11.70
C SER A 91 5.44 19.68 -11.53
N THR A 92 4.66 18.58 -11.56
CA THR A 92 3.20 18.62 -11.47
C THR A 92 2.72 18.99 -10.06
N LEU A 93 3.54 18.73 -9.04
CA LEU A 93 3.26 19.06 -7.64
C LEU A 93 3.55 20.53 -7.29
N GLU A 94 4.33 21.24 -8.12
CA GLU A 94 4.80 22.59 -7.81
C GLU A 94 3.65 23.55 -7.54
N GLY A 95 3.66 24.18 -6.37
CA GLY A 95 2.63 25.12 -5.92
C GLY A 95 1.23 24.52 -5.79
N ARG A 96 1.07 23.19 -5.82
CA ARG A 96 -0.22 22.53 -5.63
C ARG A 96 -0.51 22.39 -4.14
N GLY A 97 -1.64 22.91 -3.70
CA GLY A 97 -2.11 22.76 -2.32
C GLY A 97 -2.98 21.53 -2.08
N ILE A 98 -3.48 21.41 -0.85
CA ILE A 98 -4.26 20.26 -0.35
C ILE A 98 -5.59 19.97 -1.07
N GLY A 99 -6.07 20.91 -1.90
CA GLY A 99 -7.29 20.74 -2.71
C GLY A 99 -7.05 19.92 -3.98
N HIS A 100 -5.80 19.74 -4.39
CA HIS A 100 -5.46 18.98 -5.59
C HIS A 100 -5.56 17.46 -5.33
N PRO A 101 -6.03 16.64 -6.30
CA PRO A 101 -6.18 15.19 -6.12
C PRO A 101 -4.91 14.45 -5.72
N ILE A 102 -3.74 14.96 -6.14
CA ILE A 102 -2.43 14.44 -5.72
C ILE A 102 -2.33 14.33 -4.19
N PHE A 103 -2.93 15.26 -3.43
CA PHE A 103 -2.91 15.20 -1.97
C PHE A 103 -3.65 13.97 -1.42
N ARG A 104 -4.76 13.57 -2.06
CA ARG A 104 -5.51 12.35 -1.70
C ARG A 104 -4.76 11.09 -2.12
N MET A 105 -4.09 11.11 -3.27
CA MET A 105 -3.20 10.02 -3.68
C MET A 105 -2.04 9.82 -2.71
N LEU A 106 -1.41 10.92 -2.27
CA LEU A 106 -0.38 10.88 -1.25
C LEU A 106 -0.92 10.30 0.06
N TYR A 107 -2.13 10.69 0.46
CA TYR A 107 -2.80 10.15 1.64
C TYR A 107 -3.01 8.63 1.56
N ILE A 108 -3.52 8.11 0.44
CA ILE A 108 -3.69 6.67 0.22
C ILE A 108 -2.33 5.95 0.29
N LEU A 109 -1.32 6.51 -0.38
CA LEU A 109 0.03 5.97 -0.41
C LEU A 109 0.63 5.86 0.99
N ILE A 110 0.64 6.92 1.78
CA ILE A 110 1.27 6.89 3.11
C ILE A 110 0.56 5.91 4.06
N LYS A 111 -0.77 5.75 3.95
CA LYS A 111 -1.50 4.70 4.69
C LYS A 111 -1.04 3.31 4.27
N SER A 112 -0.88 3.07 2.97
CA SER A 112 -0.38 1.78 2.47
C SER A 112 1.06 1.46 2.89
N LYS A 113 1.84 2.49 3.25
CA LYS A 113 3.22 2.34 3.77
C LYS A 113 3.28 2.16 5.29
N GLY A 114 2.14 2.06 5.99
CA GLY A 114 2.11 1.96 7.45
C GLY A 114 2.67 3.20 8.14
N ALA A 115 2.37 4.39 7.62
CA ALA A 115 2.78 5.63 8.28
C ALA A 115 2.15 5.76 9.67
N ILE A 116 2.93 6.30 10.61
CA ILE A 116 2.52 6.53 11.99
C ILE A 116 2.37 8.02 12.28
N ASP A 117 1.64 8.32 13.35
CA ASP A 117 1.59 9.65 13.95
C ASP A 117 2.89 9.94 14.72
N TRP A 118 3.55 11.04 14.40
CA TRP A 118 4.83 11.42 14.99
C TRP A 118 4.77 11.84 16.46
N SER A 119 3.59 12.04 17.04
CA SER A 119 3.42 12.43 18.44
C SER A 119 3.19 11.27 19.39
N ASN A 120 2.61 10.17 18.91
CA ASN A 120 2.20 9.05 19.76
C ASN A 120 2.52 7.67 19.17
N GLY A 121 3.07 7.60 17.95
CA GLY A 121 3.42 6.36 17.28
C GLY A 121 2.22 5.55 16.77
N ALA A 122 1.00 6.07 16.89
CA ALA A 122 -0.19 5.34 16.47
C ALA A 122 -0.23 5.16 14.95
N PRO A 123 -0.64 3.98 14.43
CA PRO A 123 -0.86 3.78 13.01
C PRO A 123 -1.88 4.76 12.43
N LEU A 124 -1.62 5.26 11.22
CA LEU A 124 -2.54 6.14 10.48
C LEU A 124 -3.53 5.35 9.59
N ASP A 125 -3.49 4.02 9.60
CA ASP A 125 -4.30 3.13 8.76
C ASP A 125 -5.75 2.97 9.25
N ALA A 126 -5.98 2.89 10.56
CA ALA A 126 -7.28 2.66 11.19
C ALA A 126 -7.76 3.91 11.97
N THR A 127 -8.87 4.50 11.53
CA THR A 127 -9.45 5.70 12.17
C THR A 127 -10.47 5.31 13.23
N TYR A 128 -10.04 5.06 14.46
CA TYR A 128 -10.95 4.68 15.57
C TYR A 128 -11.65 5.92 16.20
N GLY A 129 -12.63 6.49 15.50
CA GLY A 129 -13.51 7.53 16.05
C GLY A 129 -13.05 8.99 15.86
N PRO A 130 -13.80 9.98 16.40
CA PRO A 130 -13.66 11.40 16.06
C PRO A 130 -12.32 12.04 16.44
N SER A 131 -11.66 11.50 17.46
CA SER A 131 -10.34 11.94 17.97
C SER A 131 -9.16 11.54 17.07
N TYR A 132 -9.39 10.66 16.09
CA TYR A 132 -8.39 10.18 15.13
C TYR A 132 -8.52 10.84 13.77
N LYS A 133 -9.29 11.94 13.66
CA LYS A 133 -9.31 12.75 12.44
C LYS A 133 -7.88 13.15 12.08
N ILE A 134 -7.50 12.89 10.84
CA ILE A 134 -6.17 13.22 10.35
C ILE A 134 -6.15 14.70 9.97
N HIS A 135 -5.30 15.43 10.67
CA HIS A 135 -4.93 16.81 10.42
C HIS A 135 -3.77 16.91 9.43
N LYS A 136 -3.81 17.98 8.65
CA LYS A 136 -2.85 18.27 7.58
C LYS A 136 -1.86 19.30 8.12
N HIS A 137 -0.78 18.83 8.74
CA HIS A 137 0.20 19.71 9.35
C HIS A 137 1.21 20.19 8.34
N HIS A 138 1.62 21.45 8.44
CA HIS A 138 2.80 21.91 7.73
C HIS A 138 4.05 21.32 8.39
N ILE A 139 4.99 20.82 7.59
CA ILE A 139 6.28 20.31 8.10
C ILE A 139 7.10 21.51 8.54
N PHE A 140 7.28 22.47 7.64
CA PHE A 140 7.82 23.79 7.96
C PHE A 140 6.65 24.70 8.37
N PRO A 141 6.59 25.16 9.64
CA PRO A 141 5.51 26.02 10.11
C PRO A 141 5.38 27.29 9.26
N THR A 142 4.15 27.64 8.89
CA THR A 142 3.90 28.82 8.04
C THR A 142 4.35 30.11 8.68
N SER A 143 4.19 30.23 10.00
CA SER A 143 4.65 31.37 10.80
C SER A 143 6.14 31.62 10.60
N LEU A 144 6.97 30.58 10.72
CA LEU A 144 8.42 30.70 10.55
C LEU A 144 8.81 31.03 9.10
N LEU A 145 8.13 30.41 8.13
CA LEU A 145 8.40 30.65 6.71
C LEU A 145 8.09 32.09 6.31
N TYR A 146 6.97 32.66 6.77
CA TYR A 146 6.60 34.03 6.46
C TYR A 146 7.40 35.08 7.25
N ASP A 147 7.82 34.75 8.47
CA ASP A 147 8.67 35.64 9.27
C ASP A 147 10.08 35.79 8.67
N LYS A 148 10.64 34.70 8.13
CA LYS A 148 12.07 34.65 7.75
C LYS A 148 12.36 34.77 6.26
N ARG A 149 11.51 34.24 5.37
CA ARG A 149 11.89 34.02 3.95
C ARG A 149 10.82 34.44 2.93
N PHE A 150 9.55 34.39 3.29
CA PHE A 150 8.45 34.53 2.33
C PHE A 150 7.50 35.67 2.68
N ASP A 151 7.17 36.49 1.69
CA ASP A 151 6.12 37.52 1.81
C ASP A 151 4.69 36.88 1.80
N PRO A 152 3.88 37.05 2.87
CA PRO A 152 2.51 36.56 2.94
C PRO A 152 1.54 37.34 2.06
N GLU A 153 1.91 38.41 1.37
CA GLU A 153 1.08 39.07 0.36
C GLU A 153 1.38 38.57 -1.07
N ASN A 154 2.54 37.93 -1.27
CA ASN A 154 2.92 37.38 -2.56
C ASN A 154 2.23 36.04 -2.87
N HIS A 155 1.51 35.98 -3.98
CA HIS A 155 0.77 34.78 -4.40
C HIS A 155 1.66 33.56 -4.67
N LEU A 156 2.86 33.74 -5.23
CA LEU A 156 3.78 32.63 -5.48
C LEU A 156 4.32 32.06 -4.18
N HIS A 157 4.64 32.93 -3.22
CA HIS A 157 5.07 32.52 -1.89
C HIS A 157 3.97 31.75 -1.15
N LYS A 158 2.71 32.23 -1.19
CA LYS A 158 1.56 31.51 -0.64
C LYS A 158 1.43 30.09 -1.19
N LYS A 159 1.69 29.91 -2.49
CA LYS A 159 1.64 28.59 -3.13
C LYS A 159 2.74 27.66 -2.65
N LEU A 160 3.98 28.14 -2.55
CA LEU A 160 5.12 27.36 -2.03
C LEU A 160 4.86 26.93 -0.58
N VAL A 161 4.53 27.90 0.29
CA VAL A 161 4.31 27.66 1.72
C VAL A 161 3.19 26.63 1.97
N ASN A 162 2.14 26.66 1.16
CA ASN A 162 0.97 25.77 1.31
C ASN A 162 1.02 24.50 0.45
N GLU A 163 2.13 24.25 -0.23
CA GLU A 163 2.30 23.13 -1.15
C GLU A 163 2.10 21.77 -0.46
N ILE A 164 1.64 20.77 -1.20
CA ILE A 164 1.53 19.36 -0.78
C ILE A 164 2.85 18.85 -0.21
N ALA A 165 3.99 19.20 -0.83
CA ALA A 165 5.30 18.79 -0.37
C ALA A 165 5.71 19.43 0.97
N ASN A 166 4.97 20.43 1.49
CA ASN A 166 5.13 20.92 2.86
C ASN A 166 4.10 20.30 3.84
N ARG A 167 3.41 19.21 3.49
CA ARG A 167 2.37 18.60 4.36
C ARG A 167 2.75 17.26 4.93
N ALA A 168 2.45 17.04 6.20
CA ALA A 168 2.45 15.74 6.86
C ALA A 168 1.04 15.41 7.39
N PHE A 169 0.77 14.13 7.55
CA PHE A 169 -0.49 13.62 8.08
C PHE A 169 -0.29 13.19 9.53
N LEU A 170 -1.01 13.83 10.45
CA LEU A 170 -0.94 13.60 11.90
C LEU A 170 -2.36 13.62 12.48
N THR A 171 -2.62 13.09 13.67
CA THR A 171 -3.95 13.10 14.29
C THR A 171 -4.22 14.37 15.11
N ALA A 172 -5.49 14.65 15.43
CA ALA A 172 -5.92 15.89 16.10
C ALA A 172 -5.26 16.18 17.45
N ARG A 173 -4.76 15.14 18.14
CA ARG A 173 -4.05 15.29 19.42
C ARG A 173 -2.72 16.02 19.28
N THR A 174 -2.17 16.12 18.07
CA THR A 174 -0.85 16.71 17.79
C THR A 174 -0.82 18.24 17.82
N ASN A 175 -1.95 18.90 18.13
CA ASN A 175 -2.04 20.37 18.13
C ASN A 175 -1.65 21.08 19.44
N ILE A 176 -1.01 20.40 20.41
CA ILE A 176 -0.68 21.02 21.70
C ILE A 176 0.81 20.81 22.01
N GLY A 177 1.65 21.76 21.59
CA GLY A 177 2.98 21.99 22.20
C GLY A 177 4.23 21.52 21.44
N GLN A 178 4.25 20.34 20.82
CA GLN A 178 5.54 19.75 20.38
C GLN A 178 6.04 20.21 18.99
N ILE A 179 5.14 20.50 18.03
CA ILE A 179 5.52 20.82 16.63
C ILE A 179 5.17 22.26 16.23
N SER A 180 4.25 22.94 16.96
CA SER A 180 3.47 24.04 16.38
C SER A 180 4.23 25.31 15.97
N ASN A 181 5.50 25.47 16.35
CA ASN A 181 6.37 26.54 15.84
C ASN A 181 7.87 26.19 15.89
N LYS A 182 8.24 24.91 15.79
CA LYS A 182 9.64 24.47 15.77
C LYS A 182 10.12 24.27 14.33
N GLU A 183 11.40 24.52 14.08
CA GLU A 183 11.97 24.19 12.77
C GLU A 183 12.10 22.66 12.63
N PRO A 184 11.97 22.09 11.41
CA PRO A 184 12.15 20.66 11.19
C PRO A 184 13.49 20.12 11.69
N LYS A 185 14.56 20.92 11.63
CA LYS A 185 15.87 20.54 12.17
C LYS A 185 15.84 20.22 13.67
N ASP A 186 14.90 20.80 14.42
CA ASP A 186 14.80 20.63 15.87
C ASP A 186 13.98 19.38 16.22
N TYR A 187 12.87 19.12 15.52
CA TYR A 187 11.93 18.06 15.92
C TYR A 187 12.01 16.78 15.07
N LEU A 188 12.47 16.82 13.82
CA LEU A 188 12.64 15.61 13.00
C LEU A 188 13.68 14.63 13.55
N PRO A 189 14.82 15.06 14.15
CA PRO A 189 15.72 14.15 14.83
C PRO A 189 15.06 13.41 16.01
N GLU A 190 14.26 14.11 16.82
CA GLU A 190 13.54 13.52 17.96
C GLU A 190 12.58 12.41 17.49
N ILE A 191 11.91 12.60 16.35
CA ILE A 191 11.03 11.57 15.76
C ILE A 191 11.82 10.33 15.34
N ILE A 192 13.00 10.52 14.74
CA ILE A 192 13.87 9.39 14.36
C ILE A 192 14.35 8.64 15.60
N GLU A 193 14.70 9.35 16.66
CA GLU A 193 15.14 8.76 17.93
C GLU A 193 14.01 7.92 18.56
N ASN A 194 12.78 8.45 18.57
CA ASN A 194 11.64 7.79 19.22
C ASN A 194 11.05 6.63 18.40
N TYR A 195 11.02 6.74 17.07
CA TYR A 195 10.25 5.84 16.20
C TYR A 195 11.03 5.29 15.00
N GLY A 196 12.32 5.61 14.90
CA GLY A 196 13.16 5.19 13.79
C GLY A 196 12.97 6.02 12.51
N LYS A 197 13.86 5.78 11.53
CA LYS A 197 13.84 6.49 10.24
C LYS A 197 12.55 6.23 9.44
N GLN A 198 11.92 5.06 9.64
CA GLN A 198 10.69 4.70 8.94
C GLN A 198 9.54 5.68 9.22
N ALA A 199 9.50 6.27 10.41
CA ALA A 199 8.51 7.30 10.74
C ALA A 199 8.51 8.47 9.75
N LEU A 200 9.70 8.84 9.26
CA LEU A 200 9.89 9.90 8.29
C LEU A 200 9.78 9.38 6.85
N THR A 201 10.43 8.26 6.51
CA THR A 201 10.43 7.75 5.14
C THR A 201 9.05 7.24 4.70
N ASN A 202 8.20 6.75 5.61
CA ASN A 202 6.83 6.34 5.29
C ASN A 202 5.92 7.52 4.95
N GLN A 203 6.25 8.74 5.43
CA GLN A 203 5.62 9.99 5.02
C GLN A 203 6.41 10.74 3.92
N LEU A 204 7.41 10.08 3.32
CA LEU A 204 8.25 10.59 2.23
C LEU A 204 8.99 11.88 2.60
N ILE A 205 9.53 11.95 3.82
CA ILE A 205 10.39 13.05 4.25
C ILE A 205 11.85 12.73 3.83
N PRO A 206 12.54 13.62 3.09
CA PRO A 206 13.97 13.49 2.82
C PRO A 206 14.77 13.40 4.13
N LEU A 207 15.73 12.47 4.20
CA LEU A 207 16.55 12.25 5.40
C LEU A 207 17.82 13.10 5.45
N ASP A 208 18.11 13.86 4.39
CA ASP A 208 19.22 14.81 4.37
C ASP A 208 18.91 15.97 5.32
N LYS A 209 19.69 16.05 6.42
CA LYS A 209 19.49 17.03 7.48
C LYS A 209 19.73 18.46 7.02
N SER A 210 20.55 18.67 5.99
CA SER A 210 20.79 20.01 5.42
C SER A 210 19.51 20.62 4.83
N LEU A 211 18.54 19.78 4.46
CA LEU A 211 17.25 20.20 3.93
C LEU A 211 16.25 20.58 5.03
N TRP A 212 16.56 20.38 6.32
CA TRP A 212 15.60 20.60 7.41
C TRP A 212 15.64 22.02 7.99
N GLU A 213 16.54 22.86 7.47
CA GLU A 213 16.66 24.28 7.82
C GLU A 213 15.77 25.14 6.92
N ILE A 214 15.38 26.33 7.41
CA ILE A 214 14.58 27.28 6.62
C ILE A 214 15.25 27.65 5.29
N ASP A 215 16.58 27.75 5.28
CA ASP A 215 17.36 28.06 4.08
C ASP A 215 17.34 26.93 3.06
N GLY A 216 17.17 25.67 3.50
CA GLY A 216 17.02 24.49 2.64
C GLY A 216 15.58 24.21 2.18
N TYR A 217 14.61 25.09 2.49
CA TYR A 217 13.19 24.82 2.28
C TYR A 217 12.80 24.52 0.81
N GLU A 218 13.32 25.29 -0.15
CA GLU A 218 12.98 25.10 -1.57
C GLU A 218 13.55 23.79 -2.12
N GLU A 219 14.78 23.45 -1.73
CA GLU A 219 15.45 22.19 -2.02
C GLU A 219 14.72 21.01 -1.36
N PHE A 220 14.25 21.18 -0.12
CA PHE A 220 13.39 20.21 0.56
C PHE A 220 12.11 19.93 -0.24
N LEU A 221 11.42 20.98 -0.70
CA LEU A 221 10.22 20.82 -1.53
C LEU A 221 10.57 20.08 -2.83
N LYS A 222 11.65 20.46 -3.50
CA LYS A 222 12.11 19.81 -4.75
C LYS A 222 12.37 18.32 -4.54
N GLU A 223 13.13 17.95 -3.52
CA GLU A 223 13.47 16.55 -3.24
C GLU A 223 12.22 15.76 -2.83
N ARG A 224 11.39 16.34 -1.96
CA ARG A 224 10.16 15.68 -1.52
C ARG A 224 9.14 15.51 -2.65
N ARG A 225 9.03 16.46 -3.59
CA ARG A 225 8.21 16.31 -4.80
C ARG A 225 8.66 15.12 -5.64
N LYS A 226 9.97 14.91 -5.80
CA LYS A 226 10.53 13.75 -6.50
C LYS A 226 10.17 12.45 -5.79
N LEU A 227 10.40 12.36 -4.47
CA LEU A 227 10.02 11.18 -3.68
C LEU A 227 8.52 10.85 -3.79
N ILE A 228 7.66 11.86 -3.72
CA ILE A 228 6.20 11.69 -3.86
C ILE A 228 5.86 11.19 -5.27
N ALA A 229 6.38 11.83 -6.31
CA ALA A 229 6.10 11.45 -7.69
C ALA A 229 6.54 10.00 -7.98
N ASP A 230 7.77 9.65 -7.59
CA ASP A 230 8.33 8.32 -7.80
C ASP A 230 7.53 7.25 -7.07
N GLU A 231 7.21 7.46 -5.78
CA GLU A 231 6.48 6.46 -4.99
C GLU A 231 5.02 6.33 -5.39
N VAL A 232 4.35 7.42 -5.80
CA VAL A 232 2.99 7.34 -6.36
C VAL A 232 2.99 6.55 -7.67
N ASN A 233 3.95 6.80 -8.57
CA ASN A 233 4.07 6.04 -9.82
C ASN A 233 4.33 4.55 -9.55
N LYS A 234 5.29 4.23 -8.67
CA LYS A 234 5.55 2.85 -8.25
C LYS A 234 4.31 2.19 -7.67
N PHE A 235 3.57 2.89 -6.81
CA PHE A 235 2.35 2.39 -6.20
C PHE A 235 1.28 2.04 -7.24
N ILE A 236 1.05 2.92 -8.23
CA ILE A 236 0.07 2.69 -9.30
C ILE A 236 0.51 1.54 -10.24
N ILE A 237 1.80 1.40 -10.53
CA ILE A 237 2.34 0.37 -11.42
C ILE A 237 2.16 -1.06 -10.87
N LYS A 238 2.17 -1.23 -9.54
CA LYS A 238 1.93 -2.53 -8.87
C LYS A 238 0.60 -3.19 -9.26
N PHE A 239 -0.36 -2.42 -9.78
CA PHE A 239 -1.68 -2.92 -10.16
C PHE A 239 -1.77 -3.46 -11.60
N VAL A 240 -0.70 -3.38 -12.40
CA VAL A 240 -0.63 -3.97 -13.76
C VAL A 240 0.58 -4.84 -13.98
N VAL A 241 1.64 -4.61 -13.21
CA VAL A 241 2.73 -5.57 -13.13
C VAL A 241 2.16 -6.78 -12.42
N LYS A 242 2.06 -7.92 -13.12
CA LYS A 242 2.01 -9.23 -12.44
C LYS A 242 3.03 -9.14 -11.32
N GLU A 243 2.73 -9.62 -10.13
CA GLU A 243 3.80 -10.04 -9.22
C GLU A 243 4.56 -11.20 -9.89
N GLU A 244 5.31 -10.92 -10.95
CA GLU A 244 6.53 -11.65 -11.23
C GLU A 244 7.46 -11.28 -10.08
N LYS A 245 7.30 -12.06 -9.01
CA LYS A 245 8.30 -12.37 -7.99
C LYS A 245 9.53 -11.46 -8.07
N ILE A 246 9.42 -10.28 -7.45
CA ILE A 246 10.52 -9.76 -6.65
C ILE A 246 10.31 -10.25 -5.21
N LYS A 247 10.03 -11.55 -5.05
CA LYS A 247 10.85 -12.33 -4.14
C LYS A 247 11.92 -12.88 -5.06
N GLU A 248 13.13 -12.35 -5.02
CA GLU A 248 14.27 -13.24 -5.27
C GLU A 248 13.93 -14.51 -4.52
N LYS A 249 13.87 -15.63 -5.24
CA LYS A 249 13.57 -16.93 -4.65
C LYS A 249 14.73 -17.14 -3.68
N ILE A 250 14.56 -16.73 -2.42
CA ILE A 250 15.50 -17.01 -1.35
C ILE A 250 15.71 -18.50 -1.49
N SER A 251 16.93 -18.87 -1.85
CA SER A 251 17.21 -20.26 -2.19
C SER A 251 16.96 -21.08 -0.93
N LEU A 252 16.57 -22.35 -1.06
CA LEU A 252 16.40 -23.23 0.11
C LEU A 252 17.61 -23.13 1.08
N PRO A 253 18.88 -23.07 0.59
CA PRO A 253 20.04 -22.79 1.45
C PRO A 253 19.98 -21.49 2.26
N GLU A 254 19.44 -20.41 1.70
CA GLU A 254 19.35 -19.11 2.41
C GLU A 254 18.27 -19.14 3.49
N TYR A 255 17.13 -19.82 3.25
CA TYR A 255 16.12 -20.05 4.27
C TYR A 255 16.65 -20.89 5.45
N LEU A 256 17.43 -21.92 5.14
CA LEU A 256 18.04 -22.77 6.18
C LEU A 256 19.10 -22.01 6.98
N THR A 257 19.83 -21.09 6.34
CA THR A 257 20.83 -20.26 7.02
C THR A 257 20.20 -19.19 7.92
N SER A 258 19.02 -18.67 7.58
CA SER A 258 18.34 -17.65 8.39
C SER A 258 17.73 -18.19 9.69
N GLY A 259 17.46 -19.49 9.77
CA GLY A 259 16.78 -20.13 10.91
C GLY A 259 15.32 -19.69 11.08
N GLU A 260 14.60 -20.32 12.02
CA GLU A 260 13.21 -19.96 12.31
C GLU A 260 13.07 -18.51 12.80
N SER A 261 11.99 -17.85 12.39
CA SER A 261 11.69 -16.46 12.74
C SER A 261 10.18 -16.22 12.73
N THR A 262 9.75 -15.01 13.06
CA THR A 262 8.31 -14.64 13.03
C THR A 262 7.67 -14.77 11.65
N ILE A 263 8.47 -14.85 10.58
CA ILE A 263 8.02 -14.97 9.19
C ILE A 263 8.51 -16.25 8.49
N LEU A 264 9.21 -17.15 9.19
CA LEU A 264 9.75 -18.40 8.65
C LEU A 264 9.65 -19.50 9.71
N GLU A 265 8.90 -20.56 9.43
CA GLU A 265 8.71 -21.69 10.36
C GLU A 265 9.11 -23.01 9.67
N PHE A 266 9.78 -23.90 10.39
CA PHE A 266 10.12 -25.24 9.93
C PHE A 266 9.20 -26.28 10.57
N LYS A 267 8.81 -27.28 9.77
CA LYS A 267 8.07 -28.45 10.24
C LYS A 267 8.63 -29.69 9.57
N SER A 268 8.91 -30.70 10.38
CA SER A 268 9.43 -31.98 9.91
C SER A 268 8.46 -32.69 8.99
N SER A 269 7.16 -32.57 9.23
CA SER A 269 6.12 -33.21 8.43
C SER A 269 4.78 -32.50 8.58
N ALA A 270 3.87 -32.68 7.61
CA ALA A 270 2.51 -32.21 7.73
C ALA A 270 1.60 -33.19 8.48
N ARG A 271 1.89 -34.50 8.42
CA ARG A 271 1.04 -35.53 9.03
C ARG A 271 1.72 -36.82 9.44
N TRP A 272 2.99 -37.03 9.11
CA TRP A 272 3.76 -38.21 9.49
C TRP A 272 4.51 -37.98 10.79
N ASP A 273 4.16 -38.74 11.82
CA ASP A 273 4.87 -38.72 13.09
C ASP A 273 6.07 -39.66 13.03
N TYR A 274 7.28 -39.09 13.04
CA TYR A 274 8.54 -39.85 12.96
C TYR A 274 8.85 -40.66 14.23
N TYR A 275 8.25 -40.33 15.38
CA TYR A 275 8.42 -41.11 16.61
C TYR A 275 7.45 -42.27 16.70
N GLN A 276 6.21 -42.06 16.25
CA GLN A 276 5.15 -43.07 16.30
C GLN A 276 5.01 -43.90 15.01
N GLU A 277 5.77 -43.54 13.96
CA GLU A 277 5.76 -44.15 12.62
C GLU A 277 4.36 -44.34 12.04
N LYS A 278 3.50 -43.33 12.21
CA LYS A 278 2.11 -43.35 11.74
C LYS A 278 1.60 -41.97 11.38
N VAL A 279 0.45 -41.95 10.71
CA VAL A 279 -0.29 -40.70 10.47
C VAL A 279 -0.79 -40.14 11.80
N ASN A 280 -0.44 -38.88 12.07
CA ASN A 280 -0.86 -38.12 13.23
C ASN A 280 -1.58 -36.84 12.78
N LYS A 281 -2.89 -36.79 13.05
CA LYS A 281 -3.75 -35.65 12.69
C LYS A 281 -3.46 -34.39 13.50
N ASP A 282 -2.83 -34.53 14.67
CA ASP A 282 -2.47 -33.36 15.47
C ASP A 282 -1.38 -32.53 14.76
N LEU A 283 -0.52 -33.17 13.96
CA LEU A 283 0.45 -32.49 13.11
C LEU A 283 -0.24 -31.67 12.01
N GLU A 284 -1.32 -32.18 11.42
CA GLU A 284 -2.11 -31.45 10.42
C GLU A 284 -2.66 -30.15 11.05
N PHE A 285 -3.11 -30.21 12.31
CA PHE A 285 -3.59 -29.05 13.04
C PHE A 285 -2.47 -28.05 13.41
N VAL A 286 -1.25 -28.53 13.66
CA VAL A 286 -0.08 -27.66 13.86
C VAL A 286 0.23 -26.88 12.58
N ILE A 287 0.20 -27.51 11.41
CA ILE A 287 0.36 -26.83 10.11
C ILE A 287 -0.66 -25.71 9.96
N ILE A 288 -1.93 -26.00 10.25
CA ILE A 288 -3.00 -25.00 10.17
C ILE A 288 -2.79 -23.85 11.17
N LYS A 289 -2.37 -24.13 12.41
CA LYS A 289 -2.06 -23.08 13.38
C LYS A 289 -0.94 -22.16 12.89
N THR A 290 0.10 -22.70 12.28
CA THR A 290 1.19 -21.90 11.71
C THR A 290 0.69 -21.03 10.56
N ILE A 291 -0.11 -21.61 9.64
CA ILE A 291 -0.70 -20.86 8.52
C ILE A 291 -1.61 -19.74 9.05
N ALA A 292 -2.49 -20.04 10.00
CA ALA A 292 -3.36 -19.04 10.62
C ALA A 292 -2.55 -17.97 11.38
N GLY A 293 -1.44 -18.35 12.01
CA GLY A 293 -0.48 -17.43 12.62
C GLY A 293 0.07 -16.43 11.61
N PHE A 294 0.52 -16.90 10.45
CA PHE A 294 1.01 -16.04 9.37
C PHE A 294 -0.09 -15.17 8.75
N MET A 295 -1.32 -15.68 8.62
CA MET A 295 -2.45 -14.90 8.11
C MET A 295 -2.84 -13.74 9.03
N ASN A 296 -2.60 -13.87 10.33
CA ASN A 296 -2.89 -12.82 11.32
C ASN A 296 -1.75 -11.79 11.46
N THR A 297 -0.64 -11.96 10.75
CA THR A 297 0.55 -11.08 10.81
C THR A 297 0.95 -10.60 9.41
N GLU A 298 2.22 -10.27 9.16
CA GLU A 298 2.72 -9.78 7.86
C GLU A 298 2.84 -10.89 6.79
N GLY A 299 2.25 -12.07 7.02
CA GLY A 299 2.47 -13.28 6.24
C GLY A 299 3.72 -14.05 6.70
N GLY A 300 4.06 -15.12 5.98
CA GLY A 300 5.23 -15.94 6.31
C GLY A 300 5.50 -17.05 5.31
N THR A 301 6.55 -17.81 5.58
CA THR A 301 6.98 -18.99 4.81
C THR A 301 7.01 -20.20 5.75
N LEU A 302 6.31 -21.27 5.37
CA LEU A 302 6.37 -22.55 6.08
C LEU A 302 7.17 -23.55 5.23
N LEU A 303 8.27 -24.08 5.77
CA LEU A 303 9.00 -25.17 5.14
C LEU A 303 8.62 -26.50 5.79
N ILE A 304 8.10 -27.42 4.99
CA ILE A 304 7.71 -28.77 5.43
C ILE A 304 8.72 -29.79 4.89
N GLY A 305 9.12 -30.74 5.73
CA GLY A 305 10.21 -31.67 5.44
C GLY A 305 11.58 -31.17 5.92
N VAL A 306 11.58 -30.28 6.91
CA VAL A 306 12.79 -29.71 7.53
C VAL A 306 12.67 -29.86 9.05
N THR A 307 13.70 -30.39 9.70
CA THR A 307 13.75 -30.49 11.17
C THR A 307 13.94 -29.10 11.80
N ASP A 308 13.71 -29.00 13.11
CA ASP A 308 13.94 -27.76 13.86
C ASP A 308 15.41 -27.30 13.78
N ASP A 309 16.35 -28.24 13.54
CA ASP A 309 17.78 -27.98 13.35
C ASP A 309 18.15 -27.58 11.89
N GLY A 310 17.16 -27.48 10.99
CA GLY A 310 17.38 -27.13 9.58
C GLY A 310 17.82 -28.30 8.68
N GLU A 311 17.74 -29.54 9.14
CA GLU A 311 18.05 -30.72 8.31
C GLU A 311 16.88 -31.03 7.36
N ILE A 312 17.18 -31.19 6.07
CA ILE A 312 16.18 -31.55 5.06
C ILE A 312 15.93 -33.07 5.13
N ILE A 313 14.77 -33.45 5.66
CA ILE A 313 14.32 -34.85 5.72
C ILE A 313 13.30 -35.21 4.64
N GLY A 314 12.76 -34.20 3.94
CA GLY A 314 11.82 -34.36 2.84
C GLY A 314 10.39 -34.67 3.28
N VAL A 315 9.50 -34.87 2.30
CA VAL A 315 8.06 -35.10 2.52
C VAL A 315 7.61 -36.49 2.06
N GLU A 316 8.56 -37.39 1.77
CA GLU A 316 8.28 -38.70 1.17
C GLU A 316 7.40 -39.56 2.06
N ASN A 317 7.54 -39.44 3.38
CA ASN A 317 6.70 -40.17 4.33
C ASN A 317 5.27 -39.62 4.37
N ASP A 318 5.08 -38.30 4.26
CA ASP A 318 3.76 -37.72 4.05
C ASP A 318 3.13 -38.22 2.75
N LEU A 319 3.87 -38.19 1.64
CA LEU A 319 3.39 -38.62 0.32
C LEU A 319 2.89 -40.06 0.31
N LYS A 320 3.57 -40.97 1.01
CA LYS A 320 3.18 -42.39 1.10
C LYS A 320 1.80 -42.60 1.73
N THR A 321 1.34 -41.66 2.56
CA THR A 321 0.04 -41.72 3.25
C THR A 321 -1.14 -41.33 2.35
N LEU A 322 -0.86 -40.78 1.18
CA LEU A 322 -1.87 -40.22 0.28
C LEU A 322 -2.39 -41.24 -0.71
N LYS A 323 -3.61 -41.01 -1.22
CA LYS A 323 -4.17 -41.77 -2.34
C LYS A 323 -3.35 -41.55 -3.61
N LYS A 324 -2.98 -40.29 -3.88
CA LYS A 324 -2.05 -39.89 -4.93
C LYS A 324 -0.70 -39.59 -4.27
N LYS A 325 0.27 -40.48 -4.44
CA LYS A 325 1.56 -40.43 -3.74
C LYS A 325 2.57 -39.54 -4.46
N ASP A 326 2.10 -38.39 -4.92
CA ASP A 326 2.85 -37.43 -5.71
C ASP A 326 2.57 -36.00 -5.22
N ARG A 327 3.23 -35.03 -5.84
CA ARG A 327 3.13 -33.62 -5.47
C ARG A 327 1.68 -33.12 -5.52
N ASP A 328 0.92 -33.49 -6.55
CA ASP A 328 -0.46 -33.05 -6.70
C ASP A 328 -1.34 -33.57 -5.56
N GLY A 329 -1.11 -34.82 -5.13
CA GLY A 329 -1.80 -35.36 -3.95
C GLY A 329 -1.49 -34.60 -2.67
N TYR A 330 -0.26 -34.12 -2.52
CA TYR A 330 0.16 -33.35 -1.34
C TYR A 330 -0.43 -31.93 -1.33
N GLU A 331 -0.49 -31.31 -2.50
CA GLU A 331 -1.15 -30.02 -2.69
C GLU A 331 -2.63 -30.11 -2.37
N LEU A 332 -3.31 -31.16 -2.85
CA LEU A 332 -4.70 -31.45 -2.50
C LEU A 332 -4.91 -31.63 -0.99
N LEU A 333 -4.03 -32.38 -0.31
CA LEU A 333 -4.09 -32.53 1.16
C LEU A 333 -4.04 -31.16 1.85
N LEU A 334 -3.07 -30.31 1.49
CA LEU A 334 -2.92 -29.01 2.11
C LEU A 334 -4.13 -28.10 1.84
N ASN A 335 -4.65 -28.12 0.62
CA ASN A 335 -5.86 -27.39 0.25
C ASN A 335 -7.10 -27.88 1.02
N ASP A 336 -7.26 -29.19 1.18
CA ASP A 336 -8.35 -29.77 1.96
C ASP A 336 -8.25 -29.37 3.44
N LEU A 337 -7.05 -29.36 4.01
CA LEU A 337 -6.82 -28.91 5.38
C LEU A 337 -7.15 -27.42 5.55
N ILE A 338 -6.67 -26.56 4.65
CA ILE A 338 -6.97 -25.13 4.70
C ILE A 338 -8.48 -24.89 4.56
N SER A 339 -9.12 -25.55 3.59
CA SER A 339 -10.57 -25.44 3.37
C SER A 339 -11.38 -25.87 4.60
N SER A 340 -10.95 -26.96 5.24
CA SER A 340 -11.69 -27.56 6.36
C SER A 340 -11.56 -26.79 7.66
N TYR A 341 -10.41 -26.13 7.91
CA TYR A 341 -10.14 -25.46 9.18
C TYR A 341 -10.17 -23.93 9.11
N ILE A 342 -9.91 -23.33 7.96
CA ILE A 342 -9.82 -21.87 7.78
C ILE A 342 -11.01 -21.35 6.97
N GLY A 343 -11.35 -22.00 5.86
CA GLY A 343 -12.47 -21.63 4.99
C GLY A 343 -12.18 -21.91 3.51
N VAL A 344 -13.22 -22.14 2.72
CA VAL A 344 -13.10 -22.51 1.29
C VAL A 344 -12.55 -21.35 0.45
N GLU A 345 -12.81 -20.12 0.86
CA GLU A 345 -12.31 -18.90 0.23
C GLU A 345 -10.79 -18.70 0.37
N TYR A 346 -10.11 -19.50 1.20
CA TYR A 346 -8.65 -19.43 1.42
C TYR A 346 -7.88 -20.60 0.82
N SER A 347 -8.55 -21.53 0.12
CA SER A 347 -7.89 -22.64 -0.57
C SER A 347 -7.17 -22.17 -1.84
N LEU A 348 -6.00 -22.75 -2.13
CA LEU A 348 -5.15 -22.36 -3.29
C LEU A 348 -5.71 -22.82 -4.64
#